data_AF-A0A534AN57-F1
#
_entry.id   AF-A0A534AN57-F1
#
_cell.length_a   1.000
_cell.length_b   1.000
_cell.length_c   1.000
_cell.angle_alpha   90.00
_cell.angle_beta   90.00
_cell.angle_gamma   90.00
#
_symmetry.space_group_name_H-M   'P 1'
#
loop_
_entity.id
_entity.type
_entity.pdbx_description
1 polymer ?
#
loop_
_entity_poly.entity_id
_entity_poly.type
_entity_poly.pdbx_seq_one_letter_code
_entity_poly.pdbx_strand_id
1 'polypeptide(L)' 'MTGIVRGAILPGVSVNGLGHPDLAIALASGMEYRRGRASAAVLYSLERYRFAPSATATVERREQLAGLVVSVGWSLKR' A
#
# COMPACT_ATOMS: atom_id res chain seq x y z
N MET A 1 12.50 9.33 16.63
CA MET A 1 12.19 9.22 15.20
C MET A 1 12.46 7.79 14.81
N THR A 2 11.51 7.15 14.15
CA THR A 2 11.55 5.71 13.88
C THR A 2 11.22 5.46 12.42
N GLY A 3 11.96 4.56 11.77
CA GLY A 3 11.64 4.10 10.42
C GLY A 3 10.50 3.09 10.43
N ILE A 4 9.62 3.15 9.43
CA ILE A 4 8.54 2.19 9.21
C ILE A 4 8.76 1.53 7.86
N VAL A 5 8.70 0.20 7.84
CA VAL A 5 8.60 -0.59 6.60
C VAL A 5 7.42 -1.54 6.77
N ARG A 6 6.54 -1.59 5.75
CA ARG A 6 5.39 -2.49 5.69
C ARG A 6 5.41 -3.20 4.34
N GLY A 7 5.20 -4.51 4.37
CA GLY A 7 4.99 -5.31 3.17
C GLY A 7 3.73 -6.13 3.34
N ALA A 8 2.93 -6.23 2.29
CA ALA A 8 1.78 -7.11 2.25
C ALA A 8 1.74 -7.83 0.90
N ILE A 9 1.39 -9.11 0.94
CA ILE A 9 1.01 -9.89 -0.24
C ILE A 9 -0.51 -10.00 -0.16
N LEU A 10 -1.18 -9.61 -1.24
CA LEU A 10 -2.63 -9.56 -1.35
C LEU A 10 -3.06 -10.64 -2.36
N PRO A 11 -3.33 -11.88 -1.90
CA PRO A 11 -3.83 -12.94 -2.77
C PRO A 11 -5.31 -12.69 -3.08
N GLY A 12 -5.63 -12.40 -4.35
CA GLY A 12 -7.02 -12.26 -4.83
C GLY A 12 -7.65 -10.90 -4.56
N VAL A 13 -7.32 -9.90 -5.39
CA VAL A 13 -7.86 -8.54 -5.27
C VAL A 13 -8.90 -8.31 -6.37
N SER A 14 -10.18 -8.54 -6.12
CA SER A 14 -11.20 -8.33 -7.16
C SER A 14 -11.33 -6.84 -7.50
N VAL A 15 -10.86 -6.44 -8.69
CA VAL A 15 -11.02 -5.07 -9.21
C VAL A 15 -12.21 -5.06 -10.15
N ASN A 16 -13.20 -4.20 -9.87
CA ASN A 16 -14.45 -4.16 -10.63
C ASN A 16 -14.17 -3.79 -12.10
N GLY A 17 -14.50 -4.68 -13.04
CA GLY A 17 -14.29 -4.47 -14.48
C GLY A 17 -13.03 -5.08 -15.11
N LEU A 18 -12.18 -5.77 -14.34
CA LEU A 18 -11.02 -6.54 -14.84
C LEU A 18 -11.01 -7.94 -14.21
N GLY A 19 -10.45 -8.93 -14.91
CA GLY A 19 -10.26 -10.28 -14.37
C GLY A 19 -9.48 -10.24 -13.05
N HIS A 20 -9.75 -11.18 -12.14
CA HIS A 20 -9.05 -11.23 -10.85
C HIS A 20 -7.52 -11.23 -11.05
N PRO A 21 -6.75 -10.37 -10.36
CA PRO A 21 -5.31 -10.44 -10.34
C PRO A 21 -4.87 -11.67 -9.53
N ASP A 22 -4.01 -12.49 -10.12
CA ASP A 22 -3.42 -13.66 -9.46
C ASP A 22 -2.57 -13.27 -8.25
N LEU A 23 -1.95 -12.09 -8.28
CA LEU A 23 -1.06 -11.62 -7.23
C LEU A 23 -0.96 -10.09 -7.20
N ALA A 24 -1.10 -9.51 -6.01
CA ALA A 24 -0.70 -8.14 -5.75
C ALA A 24 0.31 -8.06 -4.59
N ILE A 25 1.31 -7.20 -4.76
CA ILE A 25 2.36 -6.95 -3.76
C ILE A 25 2.30 -5.47 -3.39
N ALA A 26 2.12 -5.19 -2.11
CA ALA A 26 2.20 -3.86 -1.55
C ALA A 26 3.47 -3.72 -0.70
N LEU A 27 4.23 -2.67 -0.95
CA LEU A 27 5.41 -2.30 -0.18
C LEU A 27 5.27 -0.84 0.22
N ALA A 28 5.51 -0.54 1.50
CA ALA A 28 5.48 0.82 1.99
C ALA A 28 6.67 1.09 2.91
N SER A 29 7.22 2.29 2.82
CA SER A 29 8.30 2.77 3.66
C SER A 29 8.01 4.19 4.12
N GLY A 30 8.50 4.54 5.30
CA GLY A 30 8.13 5.79 5.91
C GLY A 30 8.86 6.06 7.20
N MET A 31 8.46 7.16 7.83
CA MET A 31 9.04 7.61 9.10
C MET A 31 7.95 8.11 10.01
N GLU A 32 8.10 7.80 11.29
CA GLU A 32 7.29 8.35 12.36
C GLU A 32 8.15 9.20 13.28
N TYR A 33 7.66 10.40 13.54
CA TYR A 33 8.19 11.31 14.52
C TYR A 33 7.21 11.41 15.69
N ARG A 34 7.68 11.09 16.90
CA ARG A 34 6.92 11.26 18.13
C ARG A 34 7.64 12.25 19.02
N ARG A 35 6.91 13.23 19.55
CA ARG A 35 7.41 14.19 20.53
C ARG A 35 6.36 14.41 21.61
N GLY A 36 6.64 13.91 22.81
CA GLY A 36 5.72 13.96 23.93
C GLY A 36 4.38 13.30 23.59
N ARG A 37 3.32 14.10 23.56
CA ARG A 37 1.96 13.67 23.22
C ARG A 37 1.64 13.70 21.72
N ALA A 38 2.46 14.38 20.92
CA ALA A 38 2.25 14.51 19.49
C ALA A 38 2.97 13.40 18.71
N SER A 39 2.36 12.94 17.63
CA SER A 39 2.97 12.07 16.63
C SER A 39 2.65 12.57 15.22
N ALA A 40 3.61 12.46 14.32
CA ALA A 40 3.44 12.66 12.90
C ALA A 40 4.09 11.49 12.15
N ALA A 41 3.42 10.96 11.14
CA ALA A 41 3.95 9.89 10.31
C ALA A 41 3.72 10.19 8.84
N VAL A 42 4.69 9.82 8.02
CA VAL A 42 4.57 9.84 6.56
C VAL A 42 4.94 8.45 6.05
N LEU A 43 4.07 7.87 5.24
CA LEU A 43 4.25 6.55 4.65
C LEU A 43 4.04 6.65 3.15
N TYR A 44 5.06 6.30 2.38
CA TYR A 44 4.96 6.12 0.93
C TYR A 44 4.75 4.64 0.64
N SER A 45 3.75 4.33 -0.19
CA SER A 45 3.34 2.98 -0.53
C SER A 45 3.36 2.80 -2.04
N LEU A 46 3.80 1.62 -2.47
CA LEU A 46 3.83 1.17 -3.84
C LEU A 46 3.15 -0.19 -3.91
N GLU A 47 2.10 -0.29 -4.71
CA GLU A 47 1.37 -1.51 -4.95
C GLU A 47 1.54 -1.91 -6.41
N ARG A 48 1.89 -3.18 -6.63
CA ARG A 48 2.01 -3.76 -7.97
C ARG A 48 1.02 -4.89 -8.12
N TYR A 49 0.21 -4.78 -9.17
CA TYR A 49 -0.81 -5.75 -9.53
C TYR A 49 -0.39 -6.46 -10.82
N ARG A 50 -0.46 -7.79 -10.80
CA ARG A 50 -0.27 -8.62 -11.97
C ARG A 50 -1.58 -9.32 -12.29
N PHE A 51 -2.16 -8.98 -13.44
CA PHE A 51 -3.34 -9.63 -13.98
C PHE A 51 -2.91 -10.68 -15.01
N ALA A 52 -3.26 -11.96 -14.80
CA ALA A 52 -3.02 -12.96 -15.83
C ALA A 52 -3.84 -12.65 -17.10
N PRO A 53 -3.35 -13.12 -18.26
CA PRO A 53 -4.12 -13.09 -19.50
C PRO A 53 -5.51 -13.71 -19.26
N SER A 54 -6.55 -12.96 -19.56
CA SER A 54 -7.94 -13.41 -19.44
C SER A 54 -8.47 -13.80 -20.82
N ALA A 55 -9.61 -14.51 -20.89
CA ALA A 55 -10.21 -14.96 -22.15
C ALA A 55 -10.45 -13.84 -23.19
N THR A 56 -10.48 -12.58 -22.76
CA THR A 56 -10.66 -11.37 -23.58
C THR A 56 -9.41 -10.52 -23.77
N ALA A 57 -8.29 -10.82 -23.09
CA ALA A 57 -7.06 -10.03 -23.15
C ALA A 57 -5.82 -10.93 -23.22
N THR A 58 -5.20 -10.97 -24.41
CA THR A 58 -4.02 -11.79 -24.74
C THR A 58 -2.71 -11.29 -24.10
N VAL A 59 -2.72 -10.12 -23.45
CA VAL A 59 -1.52 -9.46 -22.91
C VAL A 59 -1.63 -9.30 -21.40
N GLU A 60 -0.54 -9.64 -20.70
CA GLU A 60 -0.39 -9.46 -19.25
C GLU A 60 -0.49 -7.97 -18.89
N ARG A 61 -1.53 -7.59 -18.13
CA ARG A 61 -1.69 -6.22 -17.64
C ARG A 61 -0.98 -6.08 -16.30
N ARG A 62 -0.08 -5.10 -16.22
CA ARG A 62 0.61 -4.73 -14.97
C ARG A 62 0.16 -3.34 -14.56
N GLU A 63 -0.35 -3.22 -13.36
CA GLU A 63 -0.73 -1.92 -12.79
C GLU A 63 0.15 -1.60 -11.59
N GLN A 64 0.50 -0.32 -11.45
CA GLN A 64 1.27 0.18 -10.33
C GLN A 64 0.50 1.35 -9.71
N LEU A 65 0.16 1.23 -8.44
CA LEU A 65 -0.43 2.30 -7.66
C LEU A 65 0.62 2.82 -6.68
N ALA A 66 0.71 4.13 -6.55
CA ALA A 66 1.53 4.78 -5.54
C ALA A 66 0.61 5.58 -4.62
N GLY A 67 0.80 5.44 -3.31
CA GLY A 67 0.01 6.13 -2.29
C GLY A 67 0.92 6.85 -1.30
N LEU A 68 0.55 8.06 -0.92
CA LEU A 68 1.20 8.81 0.17
C LEU A 68 0.19 9.00 1.30
N VAL A 69 0.52 8.47 2.47
CA VAL A 69 -0.29 8.63 3.68
C VAL A 69 0.45 9.55 4.64
N VAL A 70 -0.23 10.60 5.08
CA VAL A 70 0.22 11.48 6.15
C VAL A 70 -0.71 11.30 7.33
N SER A 71 -0.16 11.06 8.50
CA SER A 71 -0.92 10.86 9.73
C SER A 71 -0.41 11.78 10.82
N VAL A 72 -1.32 12.37 11.58
CA VAL A 72 -1.02 13.16 12.76
C VAL A 72 -1.84 12.61 13.93
N GLY A 73 -1.25 12.55 15.11
CA GLY A 73 -1.86 11.97 16.30
C GLY A 73 -1.52 12.76 17.55
N TRP A 74 -2.43 12.71 18.52
CA TRP A 74 -2.26 13.33 19.82
C TRP A 74 -2.74 12.37 20.93
N SER A 75 -1.89 12.12 21.93
CA SER A 75 -2.24 11.28 23.09
C SER A 75 -2.82 12.12 24.22
N LEU A 76 -3.96 11.68 24.77
CA LEU A 76 -4.64 12.32 25.90
C LEU A 76 -4.15 11.88 27.28
N LYS A 77 -3.27 10.86 27.38
CA LYS A 77 -2.78 10.39 28.68
C LYS A 77 -1.60 11.22 29.21
N ARG A 78 -1.61 11.48 30.52
CA ARG A 78 -0.50 12.06 31.31
C ARG A 78 0.57 11.01 31.53
#